data_AF-A0A0F9J9J1-F1
#
_entry.id   AF-A0A0F9J9J1-F1
#
_cell.length_a   1.000
_cell.length_b   1.000
_cell.length_c   1.000
_cell.angle_alpha   90.00
_cell.angle_beta   90.00
_cell.angle_gamma   90.00
#
_symmetry.space_group_name_H-M   'P 1'
#
loop_
_entity.id
_entity.type
_entity.pdbx_description
1 polymer ?
#
loop_
_entity_poly.entity_id
_entity_poly.type
_entity_poly.pdbx_seq_one_letter_code
_entity_poly.pdbx_strand_id
1 'polypeptide(L)'
;MNINILPGDFAIVDSSRFGAKAVKYLMRSPTIWQDFYRMATNTLEIPLHYHALMFENGDYIIEQQGKCIRRTSEKILNTNNNLIIFRIKGISQEDRQNLITVAKADLGKGYGVISCLAKFLTWTTFIPYFARYIKWDNTHICINRICKWAYQVTDELFGKKTYLESTTWSLYKYVIAHPEKFEIVYSGNPREDNLSA
;
A
#
# COMPACT_ATOMS: atom_id res chain seq x y z
N MET A 1 -6.50 1.25 -23.60
CA MET A 1 -5.40 0.32 -23.23
C MET A 1 -5.95 -0.83 -22.39
N ASN A 2 -5.76 -2.08 -22.79
CA ASN A 2 -6.16 -3.24 -21.97
C ASN A 2 -5.02 -3.59 -21.00
N ILE A 3 -5.07 -3.08 -19.77
CA ILE A 3 -4.15 -3.49 -18.71
C ILE A 3 -4.48 -4.94 -18.35
N ASN A 4 -3.53 -5.86 -18.55
CA ASN A 4 -3.70 -7.27 -18.20
C ASN A 4 -3.57 -7.46 -16.68
N ILE A 5 -4.66 -7.21 -15.96
CA ILE A 5 -4.75 -7.34 -14.50
C ILE A 5 -5.09 -8.79 -14.14
N LEU A 6 -4.31 -9.38 -13.24
CA LEU A 6 -4.53 -10.72 -12.70
C LEU A 6 -4.92 -10.67 -11.21
N PRO A 7 -5.61 -11.70 -10.70
CA PRO A 7 -5.87 -11.84 -9.27
C PRO A 7 -4.56 -11.80 -8.47
N GLY A 8 -4.57 -11.01 -7.39
CA GLY A 8 -3.43 -10.83 -6.50
C GLY A 8 -2.47 -9.71 -6.92
N ASP A 9 -2.66 -9.09 -8.10
CA ASP A 9 -1.96 -7.86 -8.44
C ASP A 9 -2.34 -6.78 -7.42
N PHE A 10 -1.39 -5.94 -7.01
CA PHE A 10 -1.64 -4.89 -6.03
C PHE A 10 -1.18 -3.55 -6.58
N ALA A 11 -1.89 -2.49 -6.21
CA ALA A 11 -1.54 -1.14 -6.64
C ALA A 11 -1.21 -0.24 -5.46
N ILE A 12 -0.32 0.70 -5.72
CA ILE A 12 -0.15 1.90 -4.91
C ILE A 12 -0.63 3.11 -5.71
N VAL A 13 -1.28 4.04 -5.02
CA VAL A 13 -2.01 5.14 -5.65
C VAL A 13 -1.58 6.46 -5.04
N ASP A 14 -1.39 7.47 -5.89
CA ASP A 14 -1.22 8.86 -5.47
C ASP A 14 -2.59 9.59 -5.41
N SER A 15 -2.66 10.63 -4.60
CA SER A 15 -3.73 11.63 -4.70
C SER A 15 -3.22 12.99 -4.24
N SER A 16 -3.76 14.03 -4.87
CA SER A 16 -3.53 15.43 -4.52
C SER A 16 -4.45 15.94 -3.40
N ARG A 17 -5.40 15.11 -2.93
CA ARG A 17 -6.32 15.46 -1.83
C ARG A 17 -5.58 15.78 -0.54
N PHE A 18 -6.13 16.67 0.28
CA PHE A 18 -5.52 17.10 1.55
C PHE A 18 -5.10 15.93 2.45
N GLY A 19 -5.99 14.96 2.68
CA GLY A 19 -5.69 13.79 3.50
C GLY A 19 -4.53 12.95 2.95
N ALA A 20 -4.41 12.82 1.63
CA ALA A 20 -3.29 12.13 0.99
C ALA A 20 -1.98 12.89 1.18
N LYS A 21 -1.99 14.23 1.04
CA LYS A 21 -0.82 15.08 1.34
C LYS A 21 -0.34 14.92 2.78
N ALA A 22 -1.27 14.90 3.75
CA ALA A 22 -0.94 14.70 5.16
C ALA A 22 -0.32 13.31 5.42
N VAL A 23 -0.89 12.25 4.84
CA VAL A 23 -0.33 10.89 4.96
C VAL A 23 1.07 10.82 4.33
N LYS A 24 1.27 11.39 3.14
CA LYS A 24 2.59 11.45 2.49
C LYS A 24 3.61 12.20 3.34
N TYR A 25 3.21 13.33 3.94
CA TYR A 25 4.06 14.09 4.86
C TYR A 25 4.55 13.23 6.04
N LEU A 26 3.64 12.51 6.70
CA LEU A 26 3.97 11.65 7.85
C LEU A 26 4.83 10.43 7.49
N MET A 27 4.90 10.04 6.20
CA MET A 27 5.71 8.92 5.74
C MET A 27 7.15 9.29 5.35
N ARG A 28 7.48 10.59 5.25
CA ARG A 28 8.80 11.09 4.82
C ARG A 28 9.93 10.63 5.75
N SER A 29 9.61 10.55 7.03
CA SER A 29 10.54 10.18 8.09
C SER A 29 9.85 9.38 9.18
N PRO A 30 10.54 8.45 9.85
CA PRO A 30 9.98 7.70 10.98
C PRO A 30 9.60 8.59 12.18
N THR A 31 10.34 9.68 12.41
CA THR A 31 10.07 10.68 13.46
C THR A 31 10.27 12.11 12.95
N ILE A 32 9.68 13.09 13.63
CA ILE A 32 9.80 14.51 13.30
C ILE A 32 11.26 15.01 13.37
N TRP A 33 12.07 14.50 14.31
CA TRP A 33 13.48 14.87 14.44
C TRP A 33 14.32 14.37 13.28
N GLN A 34 14.04 13.14 12.82
CA GLN A 34 14.67 12.62 11.60
C GLN A 34 14.23 13.41 10.37
N ASP A 35 12.99 13.92 10.35
CA ASP A 35 12.50 14.83 9.31
C ASP A 35 13.32 16.12 9.29
N PHE A 36 13.47 16.80 10.43
CA PHE A 36 14.28 18.02 10.54
C PHE A 36 15.75 17.78 10.19
N TYR A 37 16.35 16.67 10.64
CA TYR A 37 17.72 16.32 10.29
C TYR A 37 17.87 16.10 8.78
N ARG A 38 16.94 15.39 8.14
CA ARG A 38 16.94 15.16 6.68
C ARG A 38 16.71 16.44 5.89
N MET A 39 15.90 17.36 6.40
CA MET A 39 15.75 18.70 5.85
C MET A 39 17.06 19.48 5.92
N ALA A 40 17.72 19.51 7.08
CA ALA A 40 18.98 20.21 7.26
C ALA A 40 20.11 19.63 6.40
N THR A 41 20.06 18.33 6.12
CA THR A 41 21.07 17.63 5.30
C THR A 41 20.70 17.49 3.83
N ASN A 42 19.56 18.04 3.38
CA ASN A 42 19.02 17.88 2.02
C ASN A 42 18.86 16.41 1.58
N THR A 43 18.58 15.50 2.53
CA THR A 43 18.38 14.07 2.28
C THR A 43 16.91 13.64 2.45
N LEU A 44 15.99 14.62 2.50
CA LEU A 44 14.56 14.35 2.68
C LEU A 44 13.95 13.71 1.43
N GLU A 45 13.46 12.48 1.58
CA GLU A 45 12.71 11.80 0.53
C GLU A 45 11.25 12.30 0.48
N ILE A 46 10.66 12.33 -0.72
CA ILE A 46 9.26 12.72 -0.94
C ILE A 46 8.45 11.47 -1.34
N PRO A 47 7.64 10.89 -0.43
CA PRO A 47 6.68 9.86 -0.75
C PRO A 47 5.71 10.33 -1.81
N LEU A 48 5.56 9.54 -2.88
CA LEU A 48 4.65 9.84 -3.97
C LEU A 48 3.27 9.21 -3.77
N HIS A 49 3.21 8.02 -3.18
CA HIS A 49 1.97 7.23 -3.09
C HIS A 49 1.47 7.16 -1.64
N TYR A 50 0.16 7.22 -1.43
CA TYR A 50 -0.45 7.27 -0.09
C TYR A 50 -1.34 6.07 0.21
N HIS A 51 -1.93 5.45 -0.81
CA HIS A 51 -2.91 4.37 -0.65
C HIS A 51 -2.45 3.10 -1.33
N ALA A 52 -2.96 1.97 -0.87
CA ALA A 52 -2.69 0.66 -1.44
C ALA A 52 -3.97 -0.21 -1.50
N LEU A 53 -4.06 -1.04 -2.52
CA LEU A 53 -5.19 -1.95 -2.77
C LEU A 53 -4.72 -3.20 -3.51
N MET A 54 -5.56 -4.24 -3.53
CA MET A 54 -5.33 -5.45 -4.32
C MET A 54 -6.46 -5.66 -5.33
N PHE A 55 -6.13 -6.12 -6.52
CA PHE A 55 -7.09 -6.56 -7.52
C PHE A 55 -7.54 -7.98 -7.19
N GLU A 56 -8.86 -8.15 -7.07
CA GLU A 56 -9.49 -9.47 -7.08
C GLU A 56 -9.42 -10.08 -8.49
N ASN A 57 -9.64 -9.24 -9.49
CA ASN A 57 -9.55 -9.51 -10.93
C ASN A 57 -9.56 -8.15 -11.68
N GLY A 58 -9.74 -8.17 -13.01
CA GLY A 58 -9.82 -6.95 -13.81
C GLY A 58 -10.99 -6.00 -13.45
N ASP A 59 -12.07 -6.54 -12.88
CA ASP A 59 -13.31 -5.79 -12.63
C ASP A 59 -13.43 -5.30 -11.18
N TYR A 60 -12.72 -5.92 -10.25
CA TYR A 60 -12.89 -5.69 -8.81
C TYR A 60 -11.57 -5.54 -8.07
N ILE A 61 -11.60 -4.65 -7.07
CA ILE A 61 -10.54 -4.41 -6.11
C ILE A 61 -11.03 -4.69 -4.70
N ILE A 62 -10.10 -5.04 -3.83
CA ILE A 62 -10.29 -5.14 -2.38
C ILE A 62 -9.36 -4.09 -1.73
N GLU A 63 -9.94 -3.19 -0.94
CA GLU A 63 -9.22 -2.08 -0.32
C GLU A 63 -9.72 -1.78 1.10
N GLN A 64 -8.91 -1.05 1.86
CA GLN A 64 -9.26 -0.59 3.20
C GLN A 64 -9.52 0.92 3.21
N GLN A 65 -10.79 1.32 3.34
CA GLN A 65 -11.22 2.72 3.48
C GLN A 65 -12.32 2.81 4.55
N GLY A 66 -11.95 3.10 5.80
CA GLY A 66 -12.86 3.01 6.96
C GLY A 66 -13.21 1.56 7.36
N LYS A 67 -13.46 0.68 6.39
CA LYS A 67 -13.53 -0.78 6.52
C LYS A 67 -12.91 -1.43 5.28
N CYS A 68 -12.55 -2.71 5.40
CA CYS A 68 -12.14 -3.51 4.25
C CYS A 68 -13.36 -3.80 3.38
N ILE A 69 -13.29 -3.43 2.11
CA ILE A 69 -14.42 -3.45 1.19
C ILE A 69 -13.97 -3.90 -0.19
N ARG A 70 -14.91 -4.50 -0.90
CA ARG A 70 -14.82 -4.81 -2.33
C ARG A 70 -15.44 -3.67 -3.13
N ARG A 71 -14.80 -3.23 -4.21
CA ARG A 71 -15.31 -2.20 -5.13
C ARG A 71 -14.97 -2.55 -6.57
N THR A 72 -15.61 -1.88 -7.52
CA THR A 72 -15.23 -1.98 -8.92
C THR A 72 -13.86 -1.34 -9.15
N SER A 73 -13.06 -1.93 -10.03
CA SER A 73 -11.74 -1.43 -10.42
C SER A 73 -11.82 -0.04 -11.08
N GLU A 74 -12.94 0.29 -11.73
CA GLU A 74 -13.21 1.62 -12.29
C GLU A 74 -13.04 2.76 -11.27
N LYS A 75 -13.29 2.51 -9.98
CA LYS A 75 -13.11 3.51 -8.91
C LYS A 75 -11.66 3.98 -8.77
N ILE A 76 -10.69 3.21 -9.27
CA ILE A 76 -9.29 3.60 -9.30
C ILE A 76 -8.79 3.83 -10.73
N LEU A 77 -9.21 3.00 -11.68
CA LEU A 77 -8.75 3.05 -13.06
C LEU A 77 -9.31 4.25 -13.85
N ASN A 78 -10.48 4.76 -13.47
CA ASN A 78 -11.11 5.92 -14.12
C ASN A 78 -10.91 7.22 -13.31
N THR A 79 -9.78 7.34 -12.63
CA THR A 79 -9.41 8.54 -11.87
C THR A 79 -8.21 9.22 -12.50
N ASN A 80 -8.06 10.55 -12.33
CA ASN A 80 -6.86 11.28 -12.75
C ASN A 80 -5.68 11.10 -11.76
N ASN A 81 -5.65 9.99 -11.03
CA ASN A 81 -4.59 9.71 -10.09
C ASN A 81 -3.54 8.85 -10.77
N ASN A 82 -2.27 9.16 -10.52
CA ASN A 82 -1.20 8.24 -10.85
C ASN A 82 -1.29 6.99 -9.97
N LEU A 83 -1.10 5.83 -10.57
CA LEU A 83 -1.00 4.57 -9.86
C LEU A 83 0.04 3.66 -10.51
N ILE A 84 0.61 2.78 -9.69
CA ILE A 84 1.52 1.73 -10.14
C ILE A 84 0.92 0.40 -9.71
N ILE A 85 0.77 -0.52 -10.65
CA ILE A 85 0.31 -1.89 -10.42
C ILE A 85 1.51 -2.82 -10.43
N PHE A 86 1.63 -3.61 -9.39
CA PHE A 86 2.67 -4.60 -9.21
C PHE A 86 2.10 -6.01 -9.19
N ARG A 87 2.91 -6.96 -9.63
CA ARG A 87 2.62 -8.39 -9.54
C ARG A 87 3.79 -9.13 -8.92
N ILE A 88 3.48 -10.07 -8.03
CA ILE A 88 4.46 -11.02 -7.48
C ILE A 88 4.77 -12.06 -8.56
N LYS A 89 6.06 -12.24 -8.87
CA LYS A 89 6.55 -13.20 -9.85
C LYS A 89 6.61 -14.60 -9.25
N GLY A 90 6.50 -15.61 -10.10
CA GLY A 90 6.74 -17.01 -9.73
C GLY A 90 5.66 -17.67 -8.86
N ILE A 91 4.60 -16.95 -8.46
CA ILE A 91 3.49 -17.55 -7.70
C ILE A 91 2.55 -18.34 -8.62
N SER A 92 2.02 -19.44 -8.10
CA SER A 92 1.11 -20.31 -8.84
C SER A 92 -0.29 -19.69 -9.01
N GLN A 93 -1.12 -20.30 -9.86
CA GLN A 93 -2.54 -19.90 -9.96
C GLN A 93 -3.29 -20.16 -8.64
N GLU A 94 -2.91 -21.22 -7.92
CA GLU A 94 -3.47 -21.53 -6.59
C GLU A 94 -3.12 -20.42 -5.59
N ASP A 95 -1.86 -19.99 -5.54
CA ASP A 95 -1.42 -18.89 -4.66
C ASP A 95 -2.18 -17.59 -4.94
N ARG A 96 -2.44 -17.30 -6.23
CA ARG A 96 -3.27 -16.14 -6.61
C ARG A 96 -4.67 -16.24 -6.03
N GLN A 97 -5.30 -17.42 -6.08
CA GLN A 97 -6.61 -17.62 -5.47
C GLN A 97 -6.56 -17.58 -3.94
N ASN A 98 -5.47 -18.07 -3.34
CA ASN A 98 -5.24 -17.98 -1.90
C ASN A 98 -5.11 -16.52 -1.44
N LEU A 99 -4.41 -15.67 -2.21
CA LEU A 99 -4.33 -14.22 -1.94
C LEU A 99 -5.72 -13.60 -1.90
N ILE A 100 -6.56 -13.91 -2.89
CA ILE A 100 -7.94 -13.41 -2.96
C ILE A 100 -8.77 -13.93 -1.79
N THR A 101 -8.65 -15.22 -1.46
CA THR A 101 -9.38 -15.86 -0.36
C THR A 101 -9.05 -15.19 0.98
N VAL A 102 -7.76 -14.99 1.25
CA VAL A 102 -7.27 -14.30 2.45
C VAL A 102 -7.76 -12.85 2.50
N ALA A 103 -7.74 -12.14 1.37
CA ALA A 103 -8.24 -10.76 1.32
C ALA A 103 -9.76 -10.66 1.52
N LYS A 104 -10.53 -11.59 0.95
CA LYS A 104 -11.99 -11.66 1.13
C LYS A 104 -12.38 -11.99 2.57
N ALA A 105 -11.61 -12.82 3.27
CA ALA A 105 -11.82 -13.12 4.70
C ALA A 105 -11.65 -11.89 5.61
N ASP A 106 -11.01 -10.82 5.11
CA ASP A 106 -10.86 -9.55 5.83
C ASP A 106 -11.97 -8.54 5.51
N LEU A 107 -12.91 -8.82 4.61
CA LEU A 107 -14.03 -7.91 4.29
C LEU A 107 -14.86 -7.57 5.53
N GLY A 108 -15.29 -6.31 5.63
CA GLY A 108 -16.04 -5.79 6.78
C GLY A 108 -15.16 -5.40 7.98
N LYS A 109 -13.92 -5.87 8.07
CA LYS A 109 -13.02 -5.53 9.18
C LYS A 109 -12.68 -4.03 9.19
N GLY A 110 -12.66 -3.46 10.40
CA GLY A 110 -12.51 -2.02 10.61
C GLY A 110 -11.13 -1.47 10.22
N TYR A 111 -11.07 -0.15 10.08
CA TYR A 111 -9.83 0.59 9.88
C TYR A 111 -9.04 0.69 11.19
N GLY A 112 -7.72 0.54 11.11
CA GLY A 112 -6.82 0.77 12.24
C GLY A 112 -6.69 2.24 12.59
N VAL A 113 -7.77 2.88 13.08
CA VAL A 113 -7.75 4.29 13.53
C VAL A 113 -6.69 4.49 14.60
N ILE A 114 -6.62 3.55 15.55
CA ILE A 114 -5.58 3.53 16.58
C ILE A 114 -4.21 3.25 15.97
N SER A 115 -4.08 2.46 14.91
CA SER A 115 -2.81 2.33 14.19
C SER A 115 -2.38 3.65 13.55
N CYS A 116 -3.30 4.48 13.05
CA CYS A 116 -2.99 5.82 12.57
C CYS A 116 -2.59 6.76 13.71
N LEU A 117 -3.32 6.75 14.82
CA LEU A 117 -2.96 7.55 16.01
C LEU A 117 -1.59 7.12 16.56
N ALA A 118 -1.32 5.81 16.63
CA ALA A 118 -0.05 5.27 17.06
C ALA A 118 1.10 5.66 16.12
N LYS A 119 0.88 5.65 14.79
CA LYS A 119 1.85 6.14 13.80
C LYS A 119 2.08 7.65 13.93
N PHE A 120 1.03 8.42 14.18
CA PHE A 120 1.15 9.86 14.44
C PHE A 120 1.93 10.14 15.73
N LEU A 121 1.63 9.44 16.84
CA LEU A 121 2.38 9.54 18.09
C LEU A 121 3.83 9.06 17.94
N THR A 122 4.07 8.00 17.17
CA THR A 122 5.42 7.56 16.80
C THR A 122 6.17 8.68 16.10
N TRP A 123 5.50 9.37 15.17
CA TRP A 123 6.09 10.46 14.42
C TRP A 123 6.41 11.67 15.32
N THR A 124 5.54 12.01 16.28
CA THR A 124 5.76 13.14 17.21
C THR A 124 6.71 12.83 18.37
N THR A 125 6.99 11.56 18.65
CA THR A 125 7.84 11.14 19.79
C THR A 125 9.25 10.74 19.35
N PHE A 126 10.17 10.66 20.32
CA PHE A 126 11.55 10.18 20.13
C PHE A 126 11.69 8.66 20.01
N ILE A 127 10.58 7.89 19.97
CA ILE A 127 10.60 6.43 19.94
C ILE A 127 10.25 5.98 18.51
N PRO A 128 11.24 5.65 17.67
CA PRO A 128 10.97 5.09 16.35
C PRO A 128 10.12 3.83 16.51
N TYR A 129 9.07 3.75 15.71
CA TYR A 129 8.21 2.57 15.64
C TYR A 129 7.42 2.25 16.92
N PHE A 130 7.04 3.25 17.74
CA PHE A 130 6.11 3.05 18.88
C PHE A 130 4.81 2.32 18.48
N ALA A 131 4.35 2.53 17.23
CA ALA A 131 3.25 1.78 16.63
C ALA A 131 3.44 0.24 16.59
N ARG A 132 4.66 -0.29 16.74
CA ARG A 132 4.95 -1.74 16.86
C ARG A 132 4.35 -2.36 18.12
N TYR A 133 4.17 -1.59 19.18
CA TYR A 133 3.69 -2.08 20.48
C TYR A 133 2.16 -2.06 20.60
N ILE A 134 1.46 -1.39 19.68
CA ILE A 134 0.01 -1.31 19.66
C ILE A 134 -0.50 -2.31 18.60
N LYS A 135 -0.59 -3.57 19.00
CA LYS A 135 -1.20 -4.63 18.19
C LYS A 135 -2.66 -4.76 18.58
N TRP A 136 -3.56 -4.42 17.66
CA TRP A 136 -4.97 -4.77 17.78
C TRP A 136 -5.39 -5.65 16.62
N ASP A 137 -5.86 -6.83 16.99
CA ASP A 137 -6.39 -7.80 16.04
C ASP A 137 -7.61 -7.20 15.34
N ASN A 138 -7.77 -7.54 14.07
CA ASN A 138 -8.86 -7.11 13.18
C ASN A 138 -8.86 -5.67 12.66
N THR A 139 -7.92 -4.80 13.05
CA THR A 139 -7.84 -3.44 12.49
C THR A 139 -6.49 -3.16 11.84
N HIS A 140 -6.51 -2.77 10.56
CA HIS A 140 -5.30 -2.48 9.79
C HIS A 140 -5.54 -1.27 8.89
N ILE A 141 -4.46 -0.55 8.58
CA ILE A 141 -4.44 0.44 7.50
C ILE A 141 -4.25 -0.26 6.15
N CYS A 142 -4.51 0.44 5.05
CA CYS A 142 -4.49 -0.12 3.70
C CYS A 142 -3.20 -0.89 3.37
N ILE A 143 -2.04 -0.27 3.55
CA ILE A 143 -0.76 -0.91 3.24
C ILE A 143 -0.46 -2.15 4.09
N ASN A 144 -0.78 -2.10 5.38
CA ASN A 144 -0.55 -3.22 6.29
C ASN A 144 -1.40 -4.43 5.90
N ARG A 145 -2.61 -4.22 5.34
CA ARG A 145 -3.43 -5.33 4.83
C ARG A 145 -2.81 -6.00 3.61
N ILE A 146 -2.36 -5.22 2.63
CA ILE A 146 -1.68 -5.77 1.46
C ILE A 146 -0.48 -6.61 1.89
N CYS A 147 0.34 -6.07 2.79
CA CYS A 147 1.51 -6.78 3.29
C CYS A 147 1.12 -8.04 4.08
N LYS A 148 0.03 -8.00 4.86
CA LYS A 148 -0.50 -9.16 5.57
C LYS A 148 -0.95 -10.26 4.61
N TRP A 149 -1.75 -9.92 3.59
CA TRP A 149 -2.28 -10.90 2.64
C TRP A 149 -1.16 -11.57 1.86
N ALA A 150 -0.18 -10.79 1.40
CA ALA A 150 1.01 -11.32 0.74
C ALA A 150 1.82 -12.24 1.68
N TYR A 151 2.09 -11.81 2.91
CA TYR A 151 2.81 -12.62 3.89
C TYR A 151 2.12 -13.97 4.17
N GLN A 152 0.79 -13.98 4.31
CA GLN A 152 0.03 -15.20 4.62
C GLN A 152 0.06 -16.26 3.50
N VAL A 153 0.44 -15.87 2.28
CA VAL A 153 0.47 -16.79 1.12
C VAL A 153 1.89 -17.05 0.63
N THR A 154 2.75 -16.03 0.66
CA THR A 154 4.08 -16.06 0.03
C THR A 154 5.23 -15.93 1.01
N ASP A 155 4.94 -15.75 2.30
CA ASP A 155 5.92 -15.44 3.36
C ASP A 155 6.69 -14.11 3.14
N GLU A 156 6.25 -13.27 2.20
CA GLU A 156 6.91 -12.01 1.88
C GLU A 156 6.56 -10.89 2.88
N LEU A 157 7.58 -10.33 3.53
CA LEU A 157 7.48 -9.26 4.52
C LEU A 157 7.98 -7.90 4.01
N PHE A 158 8.39 -7.81 2.74
CA PHE A 158 8.86 -6.60 2.08
C PHE A 158 10.01 -5.91 2.83
N GLY A 159 10.97 -6.71 3.29
CA GLY A 159 12.16 -6.25 4.01
C GLY A 159 11.86 -5.70 5.41
N LYS A 160 10.73 -6.07 6.01
CA LYS A 160 10.36 -5.73 7.39
C LYS A 160 10.36 -6.94 8.30
N LYS A 161 10.38 -6.70 9.62
CA LYS A 161 10.22 -7.77 10.62
C LYS A 161 8.78 -8.25 10.72
N THR A 162 7.82 -7.36 10.45
CA THR A 162 6.38 -7.66 10.46
C THR A 162 5.66 -6.81 9.41
N TYR A 163 4.55 -7.31 8.87
CA TYR A 163 3.72 -6.59 7.90
C TYR A 163 3.14 -5.25 8.43
N LEU A 164 3.17 -5.03 9.75
CA LEU A 164 2.62 -3.82 10.39
C LEU A 164 3.53 -2.59 10.23
N GLU A 165 4.80 -2.81 9.92
CA GLU A 165 5.84 -1.78 9.80
C GLU A 165 5.84 -1.09 8.44
N SER A 166 5.16 -1.66 7.46
CA SER A 166 5.16 -1.14 6.11
C SER A 166 4.45 0.22 6.04
N THR A 167 5.03 1.10 5.23
CA THR A 167 4.37 2.28 4.68
C THR A 167 4.26 2.10 3.18
N THR A 168 3.36 2.82 2.51
CA THR A 168 3.22 2.74 1.06
C THR A 168 4.56 3.07 0.37
N TRP A 169 5.31 4.00 0.95
CA TRP A 169 6.65 4.35 0.49
C TRP A 169 7.69 3.24 0.69
N SER A 170 7.71 2.58 1.86
CA SER A 170 8.66 1.49 2.08
C SER A 170 8.36 0.27 1.18
N LEU A 171 7.07 -0.02 0.95
CA LEU A 171 6.67 -1.06 0.00
C LEU A 171 7.15 -0.72 -1.41
N TYR A 172 6.87 0.50 -1.89
CA TYR A 172 7.33 0.97 -3.20
C TYR A 172 8.84 0.76 -3.37
N LYS A 173 9.65 1.27 -2.43
CA LYS A 173 11.11 1.13 -2.51
C LYS A 173 11.56 -0.32 -2.51
N TYR A 174 10.93 -1.18 -1.71
CA TYR A 174 11.25 -2.60 -1.69
C TYR A 174 10.96 -3.26 -3.03
N VAL A 175 9.75 -3.07 -3.56
CA VAL A 175 9.30 -3.72 -4.79
C VAL A 175 10.14 -3.28 -6.00
N ILE A 176 10.47 -1.99 -6.11
CA ILE A 176 11.34 -1.48 -7.18
C ILE A 176 12.77 -2.02 -7.07
N ALA A 177 13.27 -2.22 -5.85
CA ALA A 177 14.62 -2.75 -5.62
C ALA A 177 14.75 -4.27 -5.83
N HIS A 178 13.63 -4.99 -6.02
CA HIS A 178 13.61 -6.46 -6.16
C HIS A 178 12.88 -6.89 -7.46
N PRO A 179 13.37 -6.48 -8.65
CA PRO A 179 12.74 -6.82 -9.94
C PRO A 179 12.75 -8.32 -10.24
N GLU A 180 13.56 -9.11 -9.55
CA GLU A 180 13.54 -10.58 -9.62
C GLU A 180 12.29 -11.18 -8.96
N LYS A 181 11.71 -10.48 -7.98
CA LYS A 181 10.51 -10.91 -7.24
C LYS A 181 9.22 -10.28 -7.73
N PHE A 182 9.30 -9.09 -8.33
CA PHE A 182 8.12 -8.32 -8.73
C PHE A 182 8.22 -7.79 -10.15
N GLU A 183 7.07 -7.61 -10.79
CA GLU A 183 6.95 -6.86 -12.05
C GLU A 183 6.01 -5.66 -11.91
N ILE A 184 6.30 -4.62 -12.68
CA ILE A 184 5.39 -3.49 -12.89
C ILE A 184 4.46 -3.87 -14.04
N VAL A 185 3.18 -4.08 -13.74
CA VAL A 185 2.14 -4.36 -14.73
C VAL A 185 1.68 -3.09 -15.43
N TYR A 186 1.67 -1.97 -14.70
CA TYR A 186 1.28 -0.66 -15.21
C TYR A 186 1.88 0.45 -14.34
N SER A 187 2.22 1.59 -14.94
CA SER A 187 2.62 2.81 -14.24
C SER A 187 2.17 4.04 -15.04
N GLY A 188 1.31 4.86 -14.46
CA GLY A 188 0.82 6.07 -15.14
C GLY A 188 -0.53 6.55 -14.60
N ASN A 189 -1.21 7.34 -15.42
CA ASN A 189 -2.60 7.78 -15.19
C ASN A 189 -3.53 7.02 -16.16
N PRO A 190 -4.27 5.99 -15.69
CA PRO A 190 -4.97 5.10 -16.61
C PRO A 190 -6.09 5.80 -17.37
N ARG A 191 -6.68 6.85 -16.82
CA ARG A 191 -7.73 7.61 -17.51
C ARG A 191 -7.15 8.43 -18.65
N GLU A 192 -6.04 9.12 -18.44
CA GLU A 192 -5.38 9.91 -19.49
C GLU A 192 -4.84 9.01 -20.59
N ASP A 193 -4.18 7.90 -20.22
CA ASP A 193 -3.62 6.94 -21.18
C ASP A 193 -4.69 6.26 -22.03
N ASN A 194 -5.90 6.06 -21.48
CA ASN A 194 -7.04 5.53 -22.21
C ASN A 194 -7.69 6.54 -23.16
N LEU A 195 -7.57 7.85 -22.90
CA LEU A 195 -8.07 8.90 -23.80
C LEU A 195 -7.10 9.18 -24.95
N SER A 196 -5.83 8.82 -24.79
CA SER A 196 -4.77 9.00 -25.80
C SER A 196 -4.55 7.81 -26.74
N ALA A 197 -5.25 6.69 -26.51
CA ALA A 197 -5.14 5.44 -27.27
C ALA A 197 -6.33 5.25 -28.21
#